data_AF-A0A8H6RTG8-F1
#
_entry.id   AF-A0A8H6RTG8-F1
#
_cell.length_a   1.000
_cell.length_b   1.000
_cell.length_c   1.000
_cell.angle_alpha   90.00
_cell.angle_beta   90.00
_cell.angle_gamma   90.00
#
_symmetry.space_group_name_H-M   'P 1'
#
loop_
_entity.id
_entity.type
_entity.pdbx_description
1 polymer ?
#
loop_
_entity_poly.entity_id
_entity_poly.type
_entity_poly.pdbx_seq_one_letter_code
_entity_poly.pdbx_strand_id
1 'polypeptide(L)'
;MANQNGLGAQNAAMYSGMNGNVMPPAGHYSDMQTLMQNMESLSGWLEQNRQEWSQVQEGLARVERLQVWLPPTACDYAQSLKENNCSLLLQGRLAQQGQLPLLNGDTQPVEEPAQPTVSQLQTALASANSRIASLDRSYQEQQRLQQMYEETLQDATARIRQYCFEQQNHIIALHQHYTQLLSQSRSETVEAQLTHQAWQAGLQRLSEGVRAAMKARDEEGMPYKRRIAALKEENRVLRQKVGWEPPTDSDEEEGGEGEEERGRPATQTQQGT
;
A
#
# COMPACT_ATOMS: atom_id res chain seq x y z
N MET A 1 -53.12 -15.28 3.70
CA MET A 1 -52.88 -14.53 2.46
C MET A 1 -51.52 -13.86 2.59
N ALA A 2 -50.49 -14.49 2.03
CA ALA A 2 -49.16 -13.90 1.93
C ALA A 2 -49.17 -13.01 0.69
N ASN A 3 -48.79 -11.74 0.81
CA ASN A 3 -48.56 -10.90 -0.35
C ASN A 3 -47.08 -10.52 -0.44
N GLN A 4 -46.57 -10.86 -1.60
CA GLN A 4 -45.21 -10.83 -2.09
C GLN A 4 -45.12 -9.58 -2.97
N ASN A 5 -44.23 -8.65 -2.64
CA ASN A 5 -43.74 -7.58 -3.51
C ASN A 5 -42.42 -7.11 -2.85
N GLY A 6 -41.23 -7.41 -3.38
CA GLY A 6 -40.87 -7.31 -4.78
C GLY A 6 -40.22 -5.95 -5.06
N LEU A 7 -39.28 -5.51 -4.21
CA LEU A 7 -38.45 -4.34 -4.45
C LEU A 7 -36.98 -4.75 -4.50
N GLY A 8 -36.50 -4.88 -5.74
CA GLY A 8 -35.24 -4.24 -6.13
C GLY A 8 -33.97 -4.85 -5.58
N ALA A 9 -33.70 -6.10 -5.93
CA ALA A 9 -32.33 -6.57 -6.13
C ALA A 9 -31.72 -5.82 -7.34
N GLN A 10 -31.37 -4.55 -7.15
CA GLN A 10 -30.68 -3.72 -8.14
C GLN A 10 -29.74 -2.76 -7.42
N ASN A 11 -28.73 -3.28 -6.71
CA ASN A 11 -27.54 -2.49 -6.37
C ASN A 11 -26.32 -3.33 -5.92
N ALA A 12 -26.27 -4.61 -6.30
CA ALA A 12 -25.08 -5.44 -6.08
C ALA A 12 -24.06 -5.34 -7.23
N ALA A 13 -24.36 -4.57 -8.29
CA ALA A 13 -23.58 -4.54 -9.54
C ALA A 13 -22.84 -3.21 -9.81
N MET A 14 -22.95 -2.19 -8.95
CA MET A 14 -22.34 -0.86 -9.21
C MET A 14 -20.93 -0.66 -8.63
N TYR A 15 -20.35 -1.63 -7.92
CA TYR A 15 -18.95 -1.58 -7.44
C TYR A 15 -18.05 -2.63 -8.10
N SER A 16 -18.42 -3.12 -9.28
CA SER A 16 -17.66 -4.13 -10.02
C SER A 16 -16.80 -3.57 -11.15
N GLY A 17 -16.62 -2.25 -11.24
CA GLY A 17 -16.00 -1.63 -12.40
C GLY A 17 -15.18 -0.40 -12.07
N MET A 18 -13.98 -0.59 -11.53
CA MET A 18 -12.79 0.24 -11.81
C MET A 18 -11.60 -0.32 -11.01
N ASN A 19 -10.66 -0.96 -11.72
CA ASN A 19 -9.35 -1.42 -11.26
C ASN A 19 -9.30 -2.31 -10.02
N GLY A 20 -9.28 -3.63 -10.23
CA GLY A 20 -8.25 -4.57 -9.76
C GLY A 20 -7.76 -4.57 -8.30
N ASN A 21 -8.35 -3.82 -7.38
CA ASN A 21 -7.88 -3.69 -6.00
C ASN A 21 -8.56 -4.73 -5.11
N VAL A 22 -8.18 -5.98 -5.32
CA VAL A 22 -8.23 -6.96 -4.24
C VAL A 22 -7.29 -6.42 -3.16
N MET A 23 -7.84 -6.11 -1.98
CA MET A 23 -7.05 -5.69 -0.84
C MET A 23 -5.95 -6.75 -0.62
N PRO A 24 -4.66 -6.39 -0.56
CA PRO A 24 -3.61 -7.38 -0.41
C PRO A 24 -3.87 -8.19 0.86
N PRO A 25 -3.81 -9.54 0.81
CA PRO A 25 -4.04 -10.37 1.99
C PRO A 25 -3.08 -9.96 3.12
N ALA A 26 -3.49 -10.11 4.38
CA ALA A 26 -2.76 -9.57 5.54
C ALA A 26 -1.27 -9.99 5.63
N GLY A 27 -0.88 -11.10 4.99
CA GLY A 27 0.53 -11.54 4.89
C GLY A 27 1.36 -10.86 3.80
N HIS A 28 0.77 -10.07 2.90
CA HIS A 28 1.47 -9.44 1.79
C HIS A 28 2.47 -8.37 2.27
N TYR A 29 2.15 -7.67 3.36
CA TYR A 29 3.05 -6.68 3.96
C TYR A 29 4.25 -7.32 4.67
N SER A 30 4.02 -8.39 5.42
CA SER A 30 5.11 -9.13 6.07
C SER A 30 6.05 -9.77 5.05
N ASP A 31 5.49 -10.28 3.95
CA ASP A 31 6.28 -10.87 2.86
C ASP A 31 7.11 -9.81 2.14
N MET A 32 6.52 -8.66 1.80
CA MET A 32 7.21 -7.54 1.15
C MET A 32 8.31 -6.94 2.05
N GLN A 33 8.10 -6.90 3.37
CA GLN A 33 9.13 -6.50 4.33
C GLN A 33 10.26 -7.54 4.43
N THR A 34 9.92 -8.82 4.41
CA THR A 34 10.90 -9.92 4.38
C THR A 34 11.74 -9.87 3.09
N LEU A 35 11.10 -9.58 1.95
CA LEU A 35 11.76 -9.41 0.66
C LEU A 35 12.76 -8.25 0.70
N MET A 36 12.40 -7.10 1.26
CA MET A 36 13.32 -5.97 1.42
C MET A 36 14.53 -6.31 2.30
N GLN A 37 14.31 -7.01 3.42
CA GLN A 37 15.41 -7.44 4.29
C GLN A 37 16.35 -8.43 3.58
N ASN A 38 15.79 -9.39 2.85
CA ASN A 38 16.57 -10.35 2.07
C ASN A 38 17.38 -9.63 0.99
N MET A 39 16.81 -8.62 0.35
CA MET A 39 17.47 -7.84 -0.69
C MET A 39 18.58 -6.93 -0.14
N GLU A 40 18.39 -6.36 1.04
CA GLU A 40 19.43 -5.60 1.75
C GLU A 40 20.59 -6.52 2.14
N SER A 41 20.29 -7.71 2.67
CA SER A 41 21.28 -8.75 2.95
C SER A 41 22.07 -9.16 1.69
N LEU A 42 21.38 -9.46 0.59
CA LEU A 42 22.01 -9.82 -0.69
C LEU A 42 22.90 -8.69 -1.22
N SER A 43 22.47 -7.44 -1.08
CA SER A 43 23.30 -6.29 -1.47
C SER A 43 24.58 -6.19 -0.63
N GLY A 44 24.51 -6.49 0.67
CA GLY A 44 25.68 -6.57 1.54
C GLY A 44 26.63 -7.71 1.16
N TRP A 45 26.10 -8.89 0.84
CA TRP A 45 26.89 -10.02 0.35
C TRP A 45 27.61 -9.73 -0.98
N LEU A 46 26.94 -9.04 -1.91
CA LEU A 46 27.55 -8.61 -3.17
C LEU A 46 28.66 -7.57 -2.96
N GLU A 47 28.43 -6.58 -2.08
CA GLU A 47 29.42 -5.58 -1.69
C GLU A 47 30.67 -6.24 -1.10
N GLN A 48 30.47 -7.23 -0.23
CA GLN A 48 31.56 -8.00 0.37
C GLN A 48 32.32 -8.83 -0.67
N ASN A 49 31.62 -9.54 -1.55
CA ASN A 49 32.26 -10.28 -2.65
C ASN A 49 33.13 -9.36 -3.52
N ARG A 50 32.65 -8.14 -3.81
CA ARG A 50 33.42 -7.13 -4.56
C ARG A 50 34.70 -6.74 -3.84
N GLN A 51 34.65 -6.56 -2.52
CA GLN A 51 35.82 -6.24 -1.71
C GLN A 51 36.82 -7.40 -1.64
N GLU A 52 36.32 -8.62 -1.43
CA GLU A 52 37.14 -9.83 -1.43
C GLU A 52 37.84 -10.02 -2.78
N TRP A 53 37.11 -9.80 -3.88
CA TRP A 53 37.68 -9.90 -5.21
C TRP A 53 38.72 -8.81 -5.50
N SER A 54 38.48 -7.59 -5.03
CA SER A 54 39.48 -6.52 -5.08
C SER A 54 40.75 -6.88 -4.30
N GLN A 55 40.63 -7.52 -3.13
CA GLN A 55 41.79 -7.98 -2.35
C GLN A 55 42.55 -9.10 -3.06
N VAL A 56 41.84 -10.03 -3.69
CA VAL A 56 42.44 -11.10 -4.51
C VAL A 56 43.19 -10.50 -5.70
N GLN A 57 42.60 -9.54 -6.40
CA GLN A 57 43.27 -8.83 -7.50
C GLN A 57 44.52 -8.08 -7.03
N GLU A 58 44.47 -7.40 -5.89
CA GLU A 58 45.63 -6.71 -5.33
C GLU A 58 46.72 -7.72 -4.89
N GLY A 59 46.32 -8.87 -4.36
CA GLY A 59 47.19 -10.00 -4.05
C GLY A 59 47.90 -10.54 -5.29
N LEU A 60 47.16 -10.77 -6.38
CA LEU A 60 47.70 -11.17 -7.68
C LEU A 60 48.68 -10.12 -8.23
N ALA A 61 48.32 -8.83 -8.19
CA ALA A 61 49.20 -7.75 -8.63
C ALA A 61 50.47 -7.61 -7.76
N ARG A 62 50.42 -7.98 -6.48
CA ARG A 62 51.62 -8.08 -5.62
C ARG A 62 52.50 -9.26 -6.02
N VAL A 63 51.90 -10.43 -6.29
CA VAL A 63 52.64 -11.62 -6.76
C VAL A 63 53.30 -11.36 -8.11
N GLU A 64 52.60 -10.71 -9.04
CA GLU A 64 53.13 -10.32 -10.34
C GLU A 64 54.30 -9.33 -10.22
N ARG A 65 54.18 -8.32 -9.35
CA ARG A 65 55.29 -7.38 -9.06
C ARG A 65 56.50 -8.05 -8.43
N LEU A 66 56.29 -9.07 -7.60
CA LEU A 66 57.38 -9.90 -7.07
C LEU A 66 58.01 -10.78 -8.16
N GLN A 67 57.21 -11.23 -9.14
CA GLN A 67 57.68 -11.97 -10.30
C GLN A 67 58.59 -11.13 -11.22
N VAL A 68 58.36 -9.81 -11.28
CA VAL A 68 59.17 -8.84 -12.05
C VAL A 68 60.48 -8.46 -11.34
N TRP A 69 60.61 -8.70 -10.03
CA TRP A 69 61.78 -8.34 -9.21
C TRP A 69 62.81 -9.45 -8.98
N LEU A 70 62.70 -10.59 -9.68
CA LEU A 70 63.80 -11.57 -9.67
C LEU A 70 64.90 -11.11 -10.64
N PRO A 71 66.16 -10.92 -10.19
CA PRO A 71 67.28 -10.68 -11.09
C PRO A 71 67.40 -11.85 -12.07
N PRO A 72 67.87 -11.63 -13.32
CA PRO A 72 67.90 -12.66 -14.36
C PRO A 72 68.69 -13.93 -13.98
N THR A 73 69.53 -13.87 -12.95
CA THR A 73 70.28 -15.01 -12.40
C THR A 73 69.46 -15.92 -11.47
N ALA A 74 68.29 -15.50 -10.99
CA ALA A 74 67.45 -16.30 -10.09
C ALA A 74 66.46 -17.21 -10.86
N CYS A 75 66.23 -16.96 -12.15
CA CYS A 75 65.41 -17.82 -13.00
C CYS A 75 66.08 -19.20 -13.23
N ASP A 76 67.41 -19.22 -13.36
CA ASP A 76 68.20 -20.47 -13.50
C ASP A 76 68.13 -21.36 -12.25
N TYR A 77 68.08 -20.76 -11.06
CA TYR A 77 68.02 -21.51 -9.79
C TYR A 77 66.62 -22.07 -9.50
N ALA A 78 65.56 -21.35 -9.89
CA ALA A 78 64.18 -21.82 -9.78
C ALA A 78 63.85 -22.94 -10.79
N GLN A 79 64.51 -22.94 -11.95
CA GLN A 79 64.39 -23.99 -12.96
C GLN A 79 65.11 -25.27 -12.48
N SER A 80 66.29 -25.15 -11.88
CA SER A 80 67.01 -26.26 -11.24
C SER A 80 66.24 -26.89 -10.07
N LEU A 81 65.55 -26.10 -9.24
CA LEU A 81 64.71 -26.63 -8.14
C LEU A 81 63.42 -27.30 -8.63
N LYS A 82 62.86 -26.85 -9.76
CA LYS A 82 61.72 -27.53 -10.42
C LYS A 82 62.13 -28.86 -11.07
N GLU A 83 63.30 -28.93 -11.70
CA GLU A 83 63.81 -30.18 -12.29
C GLU A 83 64.05 -31.27 -11.23
N ASN A 84 64.60 -30.90 -10.07
CA ASN A 84 64.83 -31.83 -8.96
C ASN A 84 63.53 -32.32 -8.29
N ASN A 85 62.50 -31.48 -8.17
CA ASN A 85 61.21 -31.88 -7.58
C ASN A 85 60.28 -32.61 -8.57
N CYS A 86 60.33 -32.27 -9.87
CA CYS A 86 59.57 -32.99 -10.89
C CYS A 86 60.09 -34.42 -11.08
N SER A 87 61.40 -34.66 -10.96
CA SER A 87 61.98 -36.01 -10.91
C SER A 87 61.37 -36.86 -9.79
N LEU A 88 61.30 -36.31 -8.56
CA LEU A 88 60.79 -37.03 -7.40
C LEU A 88 59.27 -37.35 -7.52
N LEU A 89 58.49 -36.42 -8.07
CA LEU A 89 57.04 -36.61 -8.27
C LEU A 89 56.71 -37.54 -9.45
N LEU A 90 57.57 -37.62 -10.48
CA LEU A 90 57.39 -38.56 -11.60
C LEU A 90 57.79 -39.98 -11.19
N GLN A 91 58.85 -40.12 -10.39
CA GLN A 91 59.31 -41.41 -9.85
C GLN A 91 58.33 -41.99 -8.82
N GLY A 92 57.71 -41.15 -7.98
CA GLY A 92 56.63 -41.57 -7.09
C GLY A 92 55.33 -41.97 -7.81
N ARG A 93 55.08 -41.43 -9.01
CA ARG A 93 53.87 -41.73 -9.80
C ARG A 93 54.01 -43.01 -10.63
N LEU A 94 55.22 -43.36 -11.07
CA LEU A 94 55.51 -44.62 -11.76
C LEU A 94 55.53 -45.83 -10.81
N ALA A 95 55.89 -45.65 -9.54
CA ALA A 95 55.83 -46.72 -8.52
C ALA A 95 54.39 -47.14 -8.13
N GLN A 96 53.37 -46.35 -8.52
CA GLN A 96 51.98 -46.54 -8.10
C GLN A 96 51.11 -47.29 -9.14
N GLN A 97 51.60 -47.48 -10.38
CA GLN A 97 51.00 -48.41 -11.34
C GLN A 97 51.80 -49.70 -11.35
N GLY A 98 51.24 -50.73 -10.72
CA GLY A 98 51.89 -52.01 -10.49
C GLY A 98 52.36 -52.71 -11.76
N GLN A 99 53.67 -52.93 -11.86
CA GLN A 99 54.26 -54.06 -12.58
C GLN A 99 55.68 -54.29 -12.03
N LEU A 100 55.78 -55.17 -11.04
CA LEU A 100 57.04 -55.82 -10.67
C LEU A 100 56.99 -57.25 -11.23
N PRO A 101 57.97 -57.63 -12.05
CA PRO A 101 58.53 -58.96 -12.00
C PRO A 101 59.95 -58.85 -11.41
N LEU A 102 60.15 -59.47 -10.25
CA LEU A 102 61.49 -59.84 -9.81
C LEU A 102 62.06 -60.88 -10.79
N LEU A 103 63.22 -60.63 -11.40
CA LEU A 103 64.22 -61.69 -11.60
C LEU A 103 65.59 -61.15 -12.04
N ASN A 104 66.60 -61.46 -11.21
CA ASN A 104 68.02 -61.67 -11.48
C ASN A 104 68.89 -60.55 -12.07
N GLY A 105 70.07 -60.43 -11.45
CA GLY A 105 71.07 -59.45 -11.75
C GLY A 105 71.65 -59.59 -13.15
N ASP A 106 71.69 -58.45 -13.83
CA ASP A 106 72.77 -58.05 -14.71
C ASP A 106 72.92 -56.54 -14.52
N THR A 107 74.17 -56.09 -14.50
CA THR A 107 74.52 -54.66 -14.42
C THR A 107 74.10 -53.96 -15.70
N GLN A 108 72.83 -53.56 -15.77
CA GLN A 108 72.37 -52.59 -16.75
C GLN A 108 72.97 -51.22 -16.37
N PRO A 109 73.60 -50.49 -17.30
CA PRO A 109 73.98 -49.11 -17.03
C PRO A 109 72.72 -48.35 -16.65
N VAL A 110 72.80 -47.53 -15.60
CA VAL A 110 71.74 -46.59 -15.24
C VAL A 110 71.44 -45.77 -16.50
N GLU A 111 70.34 -46.08 -17.18
CA GLU A 111 69.80 -45.23 -18.25
C GLU A 111 69.50 -43.89 -17.59
N GLU A 112 70.39 -42.94 -17.85
CA GLU A 112 70.18 -41.52 -17.64
C GLU A 112 68.78 -41.20 -18.14
N PRO A 113 67.90 -40.56 -17.33
CA PRO A 113 66.54 -40.26 -17.78
C PRO A 113 66.66 -39.47 -19.07
N ALA A 114 66.18 -40.07 -20.18
CA ALA A 114 66.32 -39.52 -21.51
C ALA A 114 65.89 -38.04 -21.49
N GLN A 115 66.84 -37.15 -21.73
CA GLN A 115 66.55 -35.72 -21.75
C GLN A 115 65.42 -35.49 -22.76
N PRO A 116 64.33 -34.80 -22.36
CA PRO A 116 63.17 -34.63 -23.22
C PRO A 116 63.63 -34.00 -24.53
N THR A 117 63.34 -34.67 -25.63
CA THR A 117 63.79 -34.23 -26.94
C THR A 117 63.13 -32.89 -27.26
N VAL A 118 63.81 -31.99 -27.98
CA VAL A 118 63.30 -30.65 -28.30
C VAL A 118 61.87 -30.69 -28.90
N SER A 119 61.54 -31.72 -29.67
CA SER A 119 60.19 -31.95 -30.22
C SER A 119 59.12 -32.24 -29.16
N GLN A 120 59.45 -32.95 -28.08
CA GLN A 120 58.54 -33.26 -26.98
C GLN A 120 58.19 -31.99 -26.20
N LEU A 121 59.17 -31.13 -25.94
CA LEU A 121 58.98 -29.83 -25.31
C LEU A 121 58.13 -28.90 -26.18
N GLN A 122 58.38 -28.86 -27.50
CA GLN A 122 57.57 -28.09 -28.44
C GLN A 122 56.11 -28.55 -28.48
N THR A 123 55.88 -29.87 -28.45
CA THR A 123 54.52 -30.45 -28.42
C THR A 123 53.82 -30.15 -27.11
N ALA A 124 54.53 -30.25 -25.98
CA ALA A 124 54.00 -29.91 -24.66
C ALA A 124 53.65 -28.42 -24.55
N LEU A 125 54.48 -27.54 -25.10
CA LEU A 125 54.24 -26.10 -25.14
C LEU A 125 53.05 -25.74 -26.03
N ALA A 126 52.94 -26.36 -27.22
CA ALA A 126 51.78 -26.18 -28.09
C ALA A 126 50.48 -26.67 -27.42
N SER A 127 50.52 -27.81 -26.73
CA SER A 127 49.42 -28.34 -25.94
C SER A 127 49.04 -27.40 -24.78
N ALA A 128 50.01 -26.91 -24.02
CA ALA A 128 49.79 -25.95 -22.94
C ALA A 128 49.17 -24.64 -23.46
N ASN A 129 49.69 -24.09 -24.57
CA ASN A 129 49.13 -22.88 -25.19
C ASN A 129 47.70 -23.08 -25.67
N SER A 130 47.38 -24.25 -26.25
CA SER A 130 45.99 -24.57 -26.64
C SER A 130 45.05 -24.63 -25.42
N ARG A 131 45.55 -25.16 -24.29
CA ARG A 131 44.80 -25.26 -23.04
C ARG A 131 44.60 -23.90 -22.38
N ILE A 132 45.61 -23.04 -22.37
CA ILE A 132 45.51 -21.64 -21.92
C ILE A 132 44.44 -20.92 -22.75
N ALA A 133 44.50 -21.01 -24.09
CA ALA A 133 43.51 -20.38 -24.96
C ALA A 133 42.08 -20.92 -24.78
N SER A 134 41.92 -22.16 -24.31
CA SER A 134 40.60 -22.72 -23.96
C SER A 134 40.10 -22.21 -22.61
N LEU A 135 40.99 -22.11 -21.62
CA LEU A 135 40.67 -21.60 -20.29
C LEU A 135 40.33 -20.11 -20.34
N ASP A 136 41.08 -19.32 -21.12
CA ASP A 136 40.78 -17.90 -21.34
C ASP A 136 39.39 -17.69 -21.94
N ARG A 137 39.01 -18.51 -22.93
CA ARG A 137 37.65 -18.48 -23.49
C ARG A 137 36.58 -18.80 -22.45
N SER A 138 36.81 -19.83 -21.62
CA SER A 138 35.87 -20.16 -20.54
C SER A 138 35.78 -19.08 -19.46
N TYR A 139 36.92 -18.44 -19.13
CA TYR A 139 36.99 -17.37 -18.16
C TYR A 139 36.26 -16.11 -18.65
N GLN A 140 36.47 -15.72 -19.91
CA GLN A 140 35.76 -14.59 -20.52
C GLN A 140 34.25 -14.81 -20.56
N GLU A 141 33.80 -16.02 -20.87
CA GLU A 141 32.37 -16.35 -20.88
C GLU A 141 31.77 -16.29 -19.47
N GLN A 142 32.46 -16.84 -18.46
CA GLN A 142 32.02 -16.76 -17.07
C GLN A 142 31.96 -15.31 -16.57
N GLN A 143 32.97 -14.50 -16.89
CA GLN A 143 33.00 -13.07 -16.55
C GLN A 143 31.83 -12.32 -17.18
N ARG A 144 31.52 -12.60 -18.45
CA ARG A 144 30.36 -12.02 -19.14
C ARG A 144 29.05 -12.40 -18.46
N LEU A 145 28.87 -13.68 -18.15
CA LEU A 145 27.65 -14.16 -17.52
C LEU A 145 27.47 -13.56 -16.12
N GLN A 146 28.56 -13.42 -15.35
CA GLN A 146 28.55 -12.77 -14.05
C GLN A 146 28.09 -11.31 -14.17
N GLN A 147 28.60 -10.57 -15.15
CA GLN A 147 28.19 -9.18 -15.40
C GLN A 147 26.70 -9.06 -15.75
N MET A 148 26.18 -9.97 -16.59
CA MET A 148 24.76 -10.01 -16.95
C MET A 148 23.86 -10.30 -15.73
N TYR A 149 24.28 -11.22 -14.86
CA TYR A 149 23.53 -11.50 -13.62
C TYR A 149 23.55 -10.31 -12.67
N GLU A 150 24.69 -9.65 -12.53
CA GLU A 150 24.79 -8.46 -11.70
C GLU A 150 23.88 -7.34 -12.20
N GLU A 151 23.88 -7.05 -13.49
CA GLU A 151 23.00 -6.04 -14.10
C GLU A 151 21.52 -6.39 -13.92
N THR A 152 21.15 -7.66 -14.16
CA THR A 152 19.76 -8.11 -14.01
C THR A 152 19.31 -8.04 -12.55
N LEU A 153 20.17 -8.43 -11.60
CA LEU A 153 19.88 -8.34 -10.17
C LEU A 153 19.76 -6.87 -9.73
N GLN A 154 20.58 -5.97 -10.26
CA GLN A 154 20.48 -4.54 -9.98
C GLN A 154 19.15 -3.96 -10.49
N ASP A 155 18.73 -4.26 -11.72
CA ASP A 155 17.45 -3.79 -12.26
C ASP A 155 16.26 -4.37 -11.49
N ALA A 156 16.26 -5.68 -11.22
CA ALA A 156 15.22 -6.33 -10.42
C ALA A 156 15.13 -5.71 -9.02
N THR A 157 16.26 -5.41 -8.39
CA THR A 157 16.32 -4.74 -7.09
C THR A 157 15.70 -3.36 -7.13
N ALA A 158 16.04 -2.56 -8.14
CA ALA A 158 15.49 -1.22 -8.30
C ALA A 158 13.96 -1.26 -8.48
N ARG A 159 13.47 -2.18 -9.33
CA ARG A 159 12.03 -2.37 -9.55
C ARG A 159 11.28 -2.82 -8.31
N ILE A 160 11.84 -3.76 -7.55
CA ILE A 160 11.24 -4.22 -6.29
C ILE A 160 11.14 -3.07 -5.29
N ARG A 161 12.22 -2.30 -5.10
CA ARG A 161 12.21 -1.13 -4.20
C ARG A 161 11.17 -0.11 -4.62
N GLN A 162 11.10 0.20 -5.92
CA GLN A 162 10.12 1.13 -6.47
C GLN A 162 8.69 0.64 -6.22
N TYR A 163 8.40 -0.62 -6.54
CA TYR A 163 7.08 -1.22 -6.30
C TYR A 163 6.68 -1.18 -4.82
N CYS A 164 7.59 -1.55 -3.90
CA CYS A 164 7.32 -1.51 -2.47
C CYS A 164 6.97 -0.09 -2.00
N PHE A 165 7.71 0.91 -2.49
CA PHE A 165 7.47 2.32 -2.16
C PHE A 165 6.15 2.84 -2.72
N GLU A 166 5.86 2.57 -3.99
CA GLU A 166 4.60 2.94 -4.63
C GLU A 166 3.40 2.29 -3.92
N GLN A 167 3.52 1.00 -3.59
CA GLN A 167 2.49 0.26 -2.87
C GLN A 167 2.26 0.86 -1.48
N GLN A 168 3.32 1.14 -0.73
CA GLN A 168 3.22 1.79 0.59
C GLN A 168 2.50 3.15 0.50
N ASN A 169 2.85 3.97 -0.49
CA ASN A 169 2.18 5.26 -0.71
C ASN A 169 0.70 5.10 -1.05
N HIS A 170 0.34 4.12 -1.88
CA HIS A 170 -1.06 3.83 -2.23
C HIS A 170 -1.88 3.47 -0.99
N ILE A 171 -1.32 2.69 -0.07
CA ILE A 171 -2.01 2.29 1.18
C ILE A 171 -2.19 3.47 2.11
N ILE A 172 -1.17 4.31 2.25
CA ILE A 172 -1.26 5.52 3.05
C ILE A 172 -2.36 6.43 2.48
N ALA A 173 -2.38 6.64 1.16
CA ALA A 173 -3.42 7.42 0.49
C ALA A 173 -4.83 6.84 0.72
N LEU A 174 -4.96 5.51 0.66
CA LEU A 174 -6.23 4.82 0.94
C LEU A 174 -6.70 5.07 2.39
N HIS A 175 -5.82 4.92 3.38
CA HIS A 175 -6.15 5.17 4.78
C HIS A 175 -6.54 6.62 5.04
N GLN A 176 -5.81 7.56 4.45
CA GLN A 176 -6.13 8.99 4.52
C GLN A 176 -7.51 9.27 3.93
N HIS A 177 -7.80 8.74 2.74
CA HIS A 177 -9.09 8.90 2.08
C HIS A 177 -10.26 8.33 2.91
N TYR A 178 -10.13 7.12 3.45
CA TYR A 178 -11.18 6.55 4.30
C TYR A 178 -11.38 7.33 5.59
N THR A 179 -10.30 7.86 6.18
CA THR A 179 -10.39 8.69 7.38
C THR A 179 -11.09 10.02 7.07
N GLN A 180 -10.81 10.63 5.92
CA GLN A 180 -11.51 11.82 5.44
C GLN A 180 -13.00 11.53 5.22
N LEU A 181 -13.34 10.43 4.55
CA LEU A 181 -14.74 10.06 4.29
C LEU A 181 -15.52 9.78 5.59
N LEU A 182 -14.91 9.11 6.57
CA LEU A 182 -15.51 8.89 7.88
C LEU A 182 -15.72 10.20 8.64
N SER A 183 -14.74 11.10 8.60
CA SER A 183 -14.85 12.44 9.19
C SER A 183 -15.97 13.23 8.52
N GLN A 184 -16.07 13.18 7.20
CA GLN A 184 -17.10 13.87 6.42
C GLN A 184 -18.50 13.35 6.76
N SER A 185 -18.71 12.03 6.75
CA SER A 185 -20.00 11.43 7.11
C SER A 185 -20.43 11.81 8.54
N ARG A 186 -19.48 11.87 9.47
CA ARG A 186 -19.74 12.34 10.84
C ARG A 186 -20.13 13.82 10.85
N SER A 187 -19.45 14.70 10.12
CA SER A 187 -19.80 16.12 10.06
C SER A 187 -21.17 16.36 9.42
N GLU A 188 -21.51 15.63 8.34
CA GLU A 188 -22.81 15.72 7.68
C GLU A 188 -23.94 15.31 8.63
N THR A 189 -23.72 14.27 9.45
CA THR A 189 -24.69 13.86 10.48
C THR A 189 -24.89 14.94 11.55
N VAL A 190 -23.80 15.56 12.01
CA VAL A 190 -23.87 16.64 13.00
C VAL A 190 -24.57 17.87 12.41
N GLU A 191 -24.32 18.20 11.15
CA GLU A 191 -24.98 19.29 10.44
C GLU A 191 -26.48 19.05 10.27
N ALA A 192 -26.89 17.83 9.91
CA ALA A 192 -28.30 17.45 9.84
C ALA A 192 -28.99 17.58 11.22
N GLN A 193 -28.30 17.22 12.30
CA GLN A 193 -28.83 17.41 13.66
C GLN A 193 -28.94 18.89 14.03
N LEU A 194 -27.94 19.71 13.69
CA LEU A 194 -27.94 21.15 13.96
C LEU A 194 -29.08 21.86 13.22
N THR A 195 -29.28 21.53 11.94
CA THR A 195 -30.36 22.09 11.12
C THR A 195 -31.74 21.68 11.65
N HIS A 196 -31.91 20.41 12.03
CA HIS A 196 -33.13 19.94 12.67
C HIS A 196 -33.40 20.66 14.00
N GLN A 197 -32.40 20.82 14.87
CA GLN A 197 -32.55 21.59 16.11
C GLN A 197 -32.92 23.05 15.85
N ALA A 198 -32.29 23.69 14.86
CA ALA A 198 -32.62 25.06 14.48
C ALA A 198 -34.08 25.18 14.00
N TRP A 199 -34.56 24.22 13.22
CA TRP A 199 -35.96 24.16 12.78
C TRP A 199 -36.92 23.94 13.95
N GLN A 200 -36.60 23.02 14.86
CA GLN A 200 -37.42 22.80 16.06
C GLN A 200 -37.51 24.04 16.94
N ALA A 201 -36.39 24.72 17.17
CA ALA A 201 -36.37 25.99 17.92
C ALA A 201 -37.18 27.09 17.21
N GLY A 202 -37.10 27.17 15.88
CA GLY A 202 -37.91 28.09 15.08
C GLY A 202 -39.41 27.81 15.20
N LEU A 203 -39.82 26.53 15.14
CA LEU A 203 -41.20 26.12 15.31
C LEU A 203 -41.72 26.40 16.72
N GLN A 204 -40.90 26.17 17.75
CA GLN A 204 -41.25 26.49 19.14
C GLN A 204 -41.55 27.99 19.28
N ARG A 205 -40.64 28.85 18.80
CA ARG A 205 -40.82 30.32 18.81
C ARG A 205 -42.06 30.77 18.05
N LEU A 206 -42.34 30.18 16.89
CA LEU A 206 -43.57 30.47 16.14
C LEU A 206 -44.81 30.03 16.92
N SER A 207 -44.80 28.83 17.50
CA SER A 207 -45.93 28.32 18.29
C SER A 207 -46.20 29.18 19.53
N GLU A 208 -45.15 29.67 20.18
CA GLU A 208 -45.22 30.61 21.30
C GLU A 208 -45.74 31.97 20.84
N GLY A 209 -45.23 32.49 19.73
CA GLY A 209 -45.70 33.73 19.12
C GLY A 209 -47.17 33.69 18.74
N VAL A 210 -47.65 32.58 18.16
CA VAL A 210 -49.07 32.40 17.80
C VAL A 210 -49.95 32.36 19.06
N ARG A 211 -49.55 31.60 20.09
CA ARG A 211 -50.29 31.57 21.37
C ARG A 211 -50.31 32.95 22.04
N ALA A 212 -49.19 33.67 22.02
CA ALA A 212 -49.11 35.02 22.57
C ALA A 212 -49.99 36.01 21.79
N ALA A 213 -50.01 35.94 20.45
CA ALA A 213 -50.85 36.78 19.61
C ALA A 213 -52.35 36.50 19.81
N MET A 214 -52.75 35.23 19.93
CA MET A 214 -54.14 34.86 20.26
C MET A 214 -54.54 35.42 21.62
N LYS A 215 -53.68 35.24 22.65
CA LYS A 215 -53.93 35.79 23.98
C LYS A 215 -54.04 37.31 23.97
N ALA A 216 -53.17 38.01 23.25
CA ALA A 216 -53.22 39.47 23.11
C ALA A 216 -54.52 39.94 22.45
N ARG A 217 -54.96 39.28 21.36
CA ARG A 217 -56.24 39.55 20.71
C ARG A 217 -57.42 39.35 21.68
N ASP A 218 -57.40 38.26 22.45
CA ASP A 218 -58.45 38.00 23.44
C ASP A 218 -58.49 39.09 24.52
N GLU A 219 -57.32 39.52 25.02
CA GLU A 219 -57.18 40.60 26.00
C GLU A 219 -57.67 41.96 25.47
N GLU A 220 -57.41 42.28 24.20
CA GLU A 220 -57.92 43.50 23.54
C GLU A 220 -59.46 43.55 23.47
N GLY A 221 -60.13 42.39 23.32
CA GLY A 221 -61.59 42.30 23.28
C GLY A 221 -62.26 42.34 24.67
N MET A 222 -61.56 41.93 25.73
CA MET A 222 -62.09 41.90 27.09
C MET A 222 -62.58 43.25 27.67
N PRO A 223 -61.92 44.41 27.48
CA PRO A 223 -62.42 45.67 28.02
C PRO A 223 -63.78 46.07 27.43
N TYR A 224 -63.99 45.87 26.13
CA TYR A 224 -65.27 46.14 25.49
C TYR A 224 -66.36 45.18 25.96
N LYS A 225 -66.06 43.87 26.03
CA LYS A 225 -67.00 42.87 26.57
C LYS A 225 -67.42 43.20 28.01
N ARG A 226 -66.46 43.60 28.87
CA ARG A 226 -66.75 44.03 30.24
C ARG A 226 -67.58 45.30 30.28
N ARG A 227 -67.29 46.30 29.43
CA ARG A 227 -68.05 47.56 29.38
C ARG A 227 -69.48 47.33 28.91
N ILE A 228 -69.69 46.51 27.89
CA ILE A 228 -71.02 46.14 27.39
C ILE A 228 -71.81 45.43 28.49
N ALA A 229 -71.22 44.44 29.18
CA ALA A 229 -71.88 43.75 30.28
C ALA A 229 -72.28 44.69 31.42
N ALA A 230 -71.40 45.62 31.81
CA ALA A 230 -71.71 46.62 32.83
C ALA A 230 -72.84 47.57 32.41
N LEU A 231 -72.82 48.04 31.15
CA LEU A 231 -73.88 48.89 30.60
C LEU A 231 -75.21 48.14 30.46
N LYS A 232 -75.18 46.84 30.13
CA LYS A 232 -76.38 45.98 30.10
C LYS A 232 -77.01 45.87 31.48
N GLU A 233 -76.23 45.60 32.53
CA GLU A 233 -76.75 45.55 33.90
C GLU A 233 -77.28 46.92 34.35
N GLU A 234 -76.60 48.02 34.03
CA GLU A 234 -77.09 49.37 34.32
C GLU A 234 -78.44 49.63 33.61
N ASN A 235 -78.56 49.27 32.33
CA ASN A 235 -79.81 49.41 31.58
C ASN A 235 -80.93 48.57 32.19
N ARG A 236 -80.61 47.34 32.63
CA ARG A 236 -81.54 46.43 33.32
C ARG A 236 -82.09 47.07 34.59
N VAL A 237 -81.20 47.60 35.44
CA VAL A 237 -81.56 48.27 36.70
C VAL A 237 -82.36 49.56 36.45
N LEU A 238 -81.99 50.35 35.44
CA LEU A 238 -82.70 51.58 35.10
C LEU A 238 -84.11 51.30 34.58
N ARG A 239 -84.30 50.30 33.72
CA ARG A 239 -85.63 49.88 33.24
C ARG A 239 -86.52 49.40 34.38
N GLN A 240 -85.96 48.58 35.28
CA GLN A 240 -86.64 48.14 36.49
C GLN A 240 -87.15 49.32 37.33
N LYS A 241 -86.35 50.40 37.46
CA LYS A 241 -86.72 51.60 38.22
C LYS A 241 -87.82 52.45 37.56
N VAL A 242 -87.92 52.43 36.24
CA VAL A 242 -88.94 53.17 35.46
C VAL A 242 -90.23 52.35 35.29
N GLY A 243 -90.25 51.09 35.75
CA GLY A 243 -91.38 50.18 35.62
C GLY A 243 -91.51 49.58 34.21
N TRP A 244 -90.45 49.63 33.42
CA TRP A 244 -90.35 48.92 32.14
C TRP A 244 -89.84 47.51 32.38
N GLU A 245 -90.38 46.53 31.66
CA GLU A 245 -89.94 45.13 31.76
C GLU A 245 -88.45 45.02 31.39
N PRO A 246 -87.62 44.41 32.25
CA PRO A 246 -86.21 44.21 31.94
C PRO A 246 -86.06 43.23 30.76
N PRO A 247 -85.17 43.50 29.79
CA PRO A 247 -84.83 42.53 28.76
C PRO A 247 -84.29 41.24 29.41
N THR A 248 -84.74 40.08 28.93
CA THR A 248 -84.21 38.78 29.34
C THR A 248 -82.82 38.57 28.74
N ASP A 249 -81.90 38.00 29.51
CA ASP A 249 -80.53 37.67 29.06
C ASP A 249 -80.50 36.70 27.84
N SER A 250 -81.66 36.17 27.44
CA SER A 250 -81.88 35.23 26.34
C SER A 250 -82.08 35.83 24.94
N ASP A 251 -82.29 37.14 24.80
CA ASP A 251 -82.79 37.71 23.54
C ASP A 251 -81.71 38.17 22.54
N GLU A 252 -80.44 37.77 22.74
CA GLU A 252 -79.31 38.22 21.91
C GLU A 252 -78.28 37.12 21.57
N GLU A 253 -78.69 35.87 21.33
CA GLU A 253 -77.84 34.88 20.62
C GLU A 253 -77.99 34.92 19.08
N GLU A 254 -78.72 35.90 18.53
CA GLU A 254 -78.95 36.04 17.08
C GLU A 254 -78.49 37.42 16.60
N GLY A 255 -77.17 37.61 16.51
CA GLY A 255 -76.59 38.92 16.22
C GLY A 255 -75.14 38.90 15.77
N GLY A 256 -74.85 38.16 14.69
CA GLY A 256 -73.66 38.41 13.88
C GLY A 256 -72.52 37.39 13.95
N GLU A 257 -72.79 36.14 13.56
CA GLU A 257 -71.74 35.26 13.00
C GLU A 257 -71.74 35.44 11.47
N GLY A 258 -71.17 36.55 11.02
CA GLY A 258 -71.07 36.92 9.63
C GLY A 258 -69.68 37.39 9.28
N GLU A 259 -68.64 36.60 9.58
CA GLU A 259 -67.30 36.82 9.04
C GLU A 259 -66.63 35.49 8.62
N GLU A 260 -66.70 35.28 7.31
CA GLU A 260 -65.60 34.82 6.46
C GLU A 260 -65.01 33.43 6.73
N GLU A 261 -65.73 32.46 6.17
CA GLU A 261 -65.15 31.36 5.39
C GLU A 261 -64.18 31.91 4.31
N ARG A 262 -62.95 32.25 4.69
CA ARG A 262 -61.85 32.51 3.76
C ARG A 262 -60.92 31.31 3.69
N GLY A 263 -61.17 30.49 2.67
CA GLY A 263 -60.11 29.86 1.86
C GLY A 263 -59.37 28.69 2.49
N ARG A 264 -59.98 27.50 2.47
CA ARG A 264 -59.21 26.25 2.32
C ARG A 264 -58.92 26.02 0.84
N PRO A 265 -57.66 26.01 0.37
CA PRO A 265 -57.38 25.50 -0.96
C PRO A 265 -57.65 23.99 -0.97
N ALA A 266 -58.56 23.56 -1.85
CA ALA A 266 -58.76 22.16 -2.15
C ALA A 266 -57.46 21.57 -2.70
N THR A 267 -56.83 20.67 -1.96
CA THR A 267 -55.79 19.80 -2.49
C THR A 267 -56.43 18.87 -3.51
N GLN A 268 -56.32 19.24 -4.79
CA GLN A 268 -56.68 18.41 -5.92
C GLN A 268 -55.70 17.24 -5.95
N THR A 269 -56.14 16.09 -5.44
CA THR A 269 -55.49 14.81 -5.68
C THR A 269 -55.67 14.46 -7.16
N GLN A 270 -54.70 14.82 -8.00
CA GLN A 270 -54.59 14.20 -9.33
C GLN A 270 -54.08 12.77 -9.15
N GLN A 271 -55.01 11.83 -9.33
CA GLN A 271 -54.72 10.47 -9.75
C GLN A 271 -54.73 10.39 -11.28
N GLY A 272 -53.82 9.61 -11.83
CA GLY A 272 -53.72 9.23 -13.24
C GLY A 272 -52.46 9.83 -13.88
N THR A 273 -51.60 9.08 -14.55
CA THR A 273 -51.59 7.70 -15.06
C THR A 273 -50.15 7.38 -15.43
#